data_AF-C6XEN5-F1
#
_entry.id   AF-C6XEN5-F1
#
_cell.length_a   1.000
_cell.length_b   1.000
_cell.length_c   1.000
_cell.angle_alpha   90.00
_cell.angle_beta   90.00
_cell.angle_gamma   90.00
#
_symmetry.space_group_name_H-M   'P 1'
#
loop_
_entity.id
_entity.type
_entity.pdbx_description
1 polymer ?
#
loop_
_entity_poly.entity_id
_entity_poly.type
_entity_poly.pdbx_seq_one_letter_code
_entity_poly.pdbx_strand_id
1 'polypeptide(L)'
;MITKQNDSWTHRNDVVIQINPAKRKKVWLSLSFIGVLILLGILSTDQNSPLMKWAKHKEEMNERNALAPTMRALAESGKPDALIWIAKNFPGEKTQELETLIANGNTEAMMVIAKAKFEANDVAGAKQLIAKAASLGNVMAINDMTRLK
;
A
#
# COMPACT_ATOMS: atom_id res chain seq x y z
N MET A 1 -32.36 -73.28 -23.91
CA MET A 1 -33.14 -72.07 -24.24
C MET A 1 -32.40 -70.85 -23.72
N ILE A 2 -32.42 -69.78 -24.49
CA ILE A 2 -31.53 -68.61 -24.51
C ILE A 2 -31.72 -67.65 -23.31
N THR A 3 -30.58 -67.24 -22.72
CA THR A 3 -30.21 -66.02 -21.95
C THR A 3 -31.14 -65.40 -20.89
N LYS A 4 -30.54 -64.97 -19.77
CA LYS A 4 -30.70 -63.57 -19.35
C LYS A 4 -29.39 -62.94 -18.86
N GLN A 5 -29.21 -61.75 -19.38
CA GLN A 5 -28.08 -60.83 -19.42
C GLN A 5 -27.98 -60.01 -18.12
N ASN A 6 -26.74 -59.89 -17.62
CA ASN A 6 -26.04 -58.68 -17.18
C ASN A 6 -26.70 -57.74 -16.15
N ASP A 7 -25.97 -57.38 -15.10
CA ASP A 7 -25.41 -56.02 -14.97
C ASP A 7 -24.59 -55.90 -13.68
N SER A 8 -23.28 -55.78 -13.86
CA SER A 8 -22.31 -55.44 -12.82
C SER A 8 -22.51 -53.98 -12.39
N TRP A 9 -23.32 -53.77 -11.35
CA TRP A 9 -23.44 -52.45 -10.75
C TRP A 9 -22.18 -52.14 -9.93
N THR A 10 -21.25 -51.42 -10.54
CA THR A 10 -20.18 -50.69 -9.86
C THR A 10 -20.83 -49.81 -8.80
N HIS A 11 -20.44 -49.96 -7.53
CA HIS A 11 -20.88 -49.08 -6.45
C HIS A 11 -20.49 -47.64 -6.77
N ARG A 12 -21.37 -46.88 -7.41
CA ARG A 12 -21.31 -45.42 -7.37
C ARG A 12 -21.71 -45.06 -5.94
N ASN A 13 -20.78 -44.45 -5.22
CA ASN A 13 -21.10 -43.80 -3.96
C ASN A 13 -21.95 -42.58 -4.27
N ASP A 14 -23.24 -42.81 -4.53
CA ASP A 14 -24.20 -41.74 -4.69
C ASP A 14 -24.34 -41.08 -3.32
N VAL A 15 -23.74 -39.89 -3.17
CA VAL A 15 -23.88 -39.08 -1.97
C VAL A 15 -25.31 -38.55 -1.97
N VAL A 16 -26.24 -39.35 -1.44
CA VAL A 16 -27.63 -38.93 -1.25
C VAL A 16 -27.68 -38.00 -0.04
N ILE A 17 -27.63 -36.69 -0.30
CA ILE A 17 -27.75 -35.67 0.73
C ILE A 17 -29.21 -35.66 1.23
N GLN A 18 -29.49 -36.43 2.29
CA GLN A 18 -30.81 -36.45 2.93
C GLN A 18 -31.01 -35.18 3.76
N ILE A 19 -31.54 -34.13 3.13
CA ILE A 19 -31.87 -32.88 3.82
C ILE A 19 -33.25 -33.05 4.48
N ASN A 20 -33.28 -33.08 5.81
CA ASN A 20 -34.53 -33.09 6.56
C ASN A 20 -35.44 -31.91 6.11
N PRO A 21 -36.69 -32.18 5.67
CA PRO A 21 -37.57 -31.16 5.09
C PRO A 21 -37.85 -30.00 6.06
N ALA A 22 -37.86 -30.25 7.38
CA ALA A 22 -38.07 -29.22 8.40
C ALA A 22 -36.91 -28.21 8.51
N LYS A 23 -35.70 -28.60 8.07
CA LYS A 23 -34.49 -27.76 8.12
C LYS A 23 -34.07 -27.24 6.75
N ARG A 24 -34.78 -27.60 5.68
CA ARG A 24 -34.48 -27.21 4.29
C ARG A 24 -34.32 -25.70 4.11
N LYS A 25 -35.20 -24.90 4.72
CA LYS A 25 -35.10 -23.42 4.68
C LYS A 25 -33.83 -22.88 5.34
N LYS A 26 -33.38 -23.48 6.46
CA LYS A 26 -32.12 -23.09 7.12
C LYS A 26 -30.90 -23.47 6.29
N VAL A 27 -30.89 -24.68 5.71
CA VAL A 27 -29.81 -25.12 4.80
C VAL A 27 -29.73 -24.20 3.58
N TRP A 28 -30.87 -23.82 3.01
CA TRP A 28 -30.93 -22.88 1.88
C TRP A 28 -30.43 -21.47 2.27
N LEU A 29 -30.81 -20.98 3.45
CA LEU A 29 -30.29 -19.72 3.99
C LEU A 29 -28.76 -19.77 4.16
N SER A 30 -28.23 -20.85 4.74
CA SER A 30 -26.79 -21.02 4.94
C SER A 30 -26.04 -21.09 3.60
N LEU A 31 -26.56 -21.83 2.62
CA LEU A 31 -25.97 -21.91 1.29
C LEU A 31 -26.02 -20.56 0.56
N SER A 32 -27.11 -19.80 0.66
CA SER A 32 -27.18 -18.44 0.13
C SER A 32 -26.17 -17.52 0.82
N PHE A 33 -26.01 -17.61 2.14
CA PHE A 33 -25.04 -16.79 2.87
C PHE A 33 -23.60 -17.09 2.44
N ILE A 34 -23.25 -18.37 2.30
CA ILE A 34 -21.94 -18.81 1.78
C ILE A 34 -21.76 -18.33 0.33
N GLY A 35 -22.78 -18.45 -0.51
CA GLY A 35 -22.77 -17.96 -1.89
C GLY A 35 -22.56 -16.44 -1.97
N VAL A 36 -23.18 -15.67 -1.09
CA VAL A 36 -22.98 -14.22 -0.98
C VAL A 36 -21.56 -13.88 -0.52
N LEU A 37 -20.99 -14.64 0.43
CA LEU A 37 -19.60 -14.45 0.86
C LEU A 37 -18.61 -14.76 -0.27
N ILE A 38 -18.87 -15.81 -1.07
CA ILE A 38 -18.03 -16.15 -2.24
C ILE A 38 -18.15 -15.06 -3.32
N LEU A 39 -19.37 -14.59 -3.61
CA LEU A 39 -19.60 -13.48 -4.56
C LEU A 39 -18.94 -12.18 -4.08
N LEU A 40 -19.05 -11.85 -2.79
CA LEU A 40 -18.35 -10.72 -2.20
C LEU A 40 -16.83 -10.88 -2.30
N GLY A 41 -16.30 -12.08 -2.09
CA GLY A 41 -14.89 -12.40 -2.29
C GLY A 41 -14.42 -12.17 -3.73
N ILE A 42 -15.18 -12.66 -4.72
CA ILE A 42 -14.88 -12.49 -6.15
C ILE A 42 -15.02 -11.01 -6.57
N LEU A 43 -16.03 -10.30 -6.09
CA LEU A 43 -16.20 -8.87 -6.37
C LEU A 43 -15.13 -8.00 -5.68
N SER A 44 -14.47 -8.52 -4.64
CA SER A 44 -13.39 -7.84 -3.91
C SER A 44 -12.00 -8.11 -4.47
N THR A 45 -11.85 -8.90 -5.55
CA THR A 45 -10.54 -9.09 -6.21
C THR A 45 -10.16 -7.94 -7.14
N ASP A 46 -10.96 -6.89 -7.24
CA ASP A 46 -10.55 -5.66 -7.89
C ASP A 46 -9.32 -5.08 -7.16
N GLN A 47 -8.25 -4.79 -7.90
CA GLN A 47 -6.98 -4.25 -7.40
C GLN A 47 -7.17 -2.93 -6.64
N ASN A 48 -8.31 -2.24 -6.83
CA ASN A 48 -8.64 -1.01 -6.14
C ASN A 48 -9.49 -1.17 -4.86
N SER A 49 -9.77 -2.40 -4.43
CA SER A 49 -10.55 -2.67 -3.22
C SER A 49 -9.91 -2.07 -1.97
N PRO A 50 -10.69 -1.54 -1.01
CA PRO A 50 -10.18 -0.95 0.24
C PRO A 50 -9.25 -1.89 1.02
N LEU A 51 -9.54 -3.20 1.01
CA LEU A 51 -8.69 -4.23 1.64
C LEU A 51 -7.31 -4.32 0.98
N MET A 52 -7.25 -4.25 -0.36
CA MET A 52 -5.98 -4.31 -1.10
C MET A 52 -5.15 -3.05 -0.85
N LYS A 53 -5.80 -1.87 -0.78
CA LYS A 53 -5.13 -0.62 -0.40
C LYS A 53 -4.58 -0.69 1.03
N TRP A 54 -5.34 -1.23 1.97
CA TRP A 54 -4.87 -1.45 3.34
C TRP A 54 -3.71 -2.44 3.40
N ALA A 55 -3.79 -3.57 2.69
CA ALA A 55 -2.76 -4.58 2.65
C ALA A 55 -1.46 -4.01 2.04
N LYS A 56 -1.56 -3.30 0.91
CA LYS A 56 -0.42 -2.62 0.29
C LYS A 56 0.20 -1.58 1.21
N HIS A 57 -0.63 -0.77 1.89
CA HIS A 57 -0.14 0.21 2.85
C HIS A 57 0.59 -0.46 4.03
N LYS A 58 0.10 -1.61 4.50
CA LYS A 58 0.76 -2.41 5.54
C LYS A 58 2.09 -2.99 5.07
N GLU A 59 2.15 -3.52 3.85
CA GLU A 59 3.39 -4.00 3.23
C GLU A 59 4.44 -2.88 3.17
N GLU A 60 4.06 -1.72 2.61
CA GLU A 60 4.92 -0.55 2.50
C GLU A 60 5.40 -0.04 3.87
N MET A 61 4.58 -0.15 4.92
CA MET A 61 5.01 0.16 6.29
C MET A 61 6.05 -0.85 6.79
N ASN A 62 5.83 -2.15 6.56
CA ASN A 62 6.75 -3.19 7.01
C ASN A 62 8.11 -3.07 6.31
N GLU A 63 8.12 -2.89 4.99
CA GLU A 63 9.35 -2.71 4.22
C GLU A 63 10.13 -1.46 4.68
N ARG A 64 9.44 -0.33 4.88
CA ARG A 64 10.08 0.89 5.41
C ARG A 64 10.67 0.68 6.79
N ASN A 65 9.96 0.00 7.69
CA ASN A 65 10.45 -0.26 9.04
C ASN A 65 11.63 -1.24 9.05
N ALA A 66 11.64 -2.21 8.12
CA ALA A 66 12.76 -3.14 7.97
C ALA A 66 14.04 -2.43 7.48
N LEU A 67 13.92 -1.44 6.60
CA LEU A 67 15.06 -0.67 6.08
C LEU A 67 15.54 0.44 7.01
N ALA A 68 14.68 0.91 7.93
CA ALA A 68 14.97 2.06 8.77
C ALA A 68 16.29 1.95 9.58
N PRO A 69 16.65 0.82 10.22
CA PRO A 69 17.90 0.71 10.96
C PRO A 69 19.13 0.92 10.08
N THR A 70 19.15 0.32 8.89
CA THR A 70 20.25 0.47 7.92
C THR A 70 20.36 1.91 7.43
N MET A 71 19.22 2.54 7.13
CA MET A 71 19.19 3.92 6.67
C MET A 71 19.62 4.90 7.76
N ARG A 72 19.27 4.66 9.03
CA ARG A 72 19.78 5.46 10.15
C ARG A 72 21.29 5.33 10.30
N ALA A 73 21.84 4.12 10.26
CA ALA A 73 23.29 3.92 10.32
C ALA A 73 24.02 4.63 9.17
N LEU A 74 23.47 4.60 7.95
CA LEU A 74 24.01 5.35 6.82
C LEU A 74 23.89 6.87 7.01
N ALA A 75 22.77 7.34 7.57
CA ALA A 75 22.56 8.75 7.87
C ALA A 75 23.55 9.26 8.94
N GLU A 76 23.80 8.46 9.99
CA GLU A 76 24.83 8.75 11.01
C GLU A 76 26.24 8.84 10.39
N SER A 77 26.51 8.09 9.33
CA SER A 77 27.75 8.21 8.55
C SER A 77 27.75 9.39 7.56
N GLY A 78 26.72 10.25 7.58
CA GLY A 78 26.61 11.46 6.77
C GLY A 78 26.21 11.21 5.31
N LYS A 79 25.62 10.07 4.98
CA LYS A 79 25.21 9.78 3.59
C LYS A 79 23.97 10.61 3.22
N PRO A 80 24.05 11.47 2.19
CA PRO A 80 22.95 12.37 1.82
C PRO A 80 21.64 11.65 1.50
N ASP A 81 21.71 10.57 0.71
CA ASP A 81 20.53 9.81 0.29
C ASP A 81 19.82 9.16 1.48
N ALA A 82 20.59 8.72 2.48
CA ALA A 82 20.04 8.14 3.69
C ALA A 82 19.33 9.19 4.56
N LEU A 83 19.93 10.37 4.71
CA LEU A 83 19.32 11.51 5.41
C LEU A 83 18.00 11.93 4.74
N ILE A 84 18.01 12.05 3.41
CA ILE A 84 16.82 12.41 2.62
C ILE A 84 15.74 11.32 2.76
N TRP A 85 16.11 10.05 2.67
CA TRP A 85 15.18 8.94 2.81
C TRP A 85 14.55 8.88 4.20
N ILE A 86 15.34 9.08 5.27
CA ILE A 86 14.82 9.13 6.65
C ILE A 86 13.83 10.28 6.77
N ALA A 87 14.19 11.49 6.32
CA ALA A 87 13.31 12.65 6.40
C ALA A 87 12.00 12.49 5.61
N LYS A 88 12.04 11.76 4.48
CA LYS A 88 10.86 11.47 3.66
C LYS A 88 9.92 10.45 4.31
N ASN A 89 10.47 9.44 4.97
CA ASN A 89 9.70 8.31 5.52
C ASN A 89 9.33 8.51 7.00
N PHE A 90 10.11 9.31 7.72
CA PHE A 90 9.97 9.61 9.15
C PHE A 90 10.09 11.13 9.35
N PRO A 91 9.07 11.92 8.97
CA PRO A 91 9.15 13.39 8.96
C PRO A 91 9.37 14.06 10.33
N GLY A 92 9.22 13.30 11.43
CA GLY A 92 9.55 13.73 12.79
C GLY A 92 11.03 13.55 13.19
N GLU A 93 11.82 12.80 12.40
CA GLU A 93 13.24 12.49 12.69
C GLU A 93 14.20 13.41 11.90
N LYS A 94 13.84 14.69 11.72
CA LYS A 94 14.73 15.63 11.00
C LYS A 94 16.00 15.86 11.79
N THR A 95 17.13 15.85 11.11
CA THR A 95 18.45 16.05 11.71
C THR A 95 19.12 17.31 11.18
N GLN A 96 20.12 17.83 11.90
CA GLN A 96 20.86 19.03 11.52
C GLN A 96 21.62 18.85 10.20
N GLU A 97 22.05 17.63 9.90
CA GLU A 97 22.77 17.26 8.68
C GLU A 97 21.91 17.49 7.44
N LEU A 98 20.57 17.35 7.55
CA LEU A 98 19.66 17.64 6.44
C LEU A 98 19.63 19.14 6.11
N GLU A 99 19.72 20.02 7.11
CA GLU A 99 19.87 21.47 6.90
C GLU A 99 21.22 21.79 6.26
N THR A 100 22.29 21.06 6.62
CA THR A 100 23.59 21.16 5.94
C THR A 100 23.48 20.78 4.46
N LEU A 101 22.72 19.74 4.09
CA LEU A 101 22.48 19.39 2.70
C LEU A 101 21.77 20.53 1.94
N ILE A 102 20.79 21.18 2.56
CA ILE A 102 20.09 22.34 2.00
C ILE A 102 21.04 23.53 1.82
N ALA A 103 21.90 23.79 2.81
CA ALA A 103 22.92 24.83 2.73
C ALA A 103 23.89 24.58 1.56
N ASN A 104 24.24 23.31 1.32
CA ASN A 104 25.10 22.87 0.24
C ASN A 104 24.39 22.77 -1.13
N GLY A 105 23.12 23.18 -1.23
CA GLY A 105 22.39 23.23 -2.49
C GLY A 105 21.73 21.92 -2.92
N ASN A 106 21.61 20.92 -2.02
CA ASN A 106 20.89 19.70 -2.33
C ASN A 106 19.40 19.99 -2.52
N THR A 107 18.94 19.91 -3.76
CA THR A 107 17.57 20.31 -4.11
C THR A 107 16.51 19.29 -3.67
N GLU A 108 16.87 18.02 -3.51
CA GLU A 108 15.94 17.00 -3.01
C GLU A 108 15.66 17.20 -1.52
N ALA A 109 16.69 17.49 -0.72
CA ALA A 109 16.55 17.87 0.68
C ALA A 109 15.65 19.12 0.84
N MET A 110 15.82 20.12 -0.04
CA MET A 110 14.94 21.30 -0.07
C MET A 110 13.48 20.92 -0.30
N MET A 111 13.20 20.02 -1.25
CA MET A 111 11.84 19.58 -1.54
C MET A 111 11.22 18.80 -0.38
N VAL A 112 11.99 17.94 0.28
CA VAL A 112 11.51 17.19 1.46
C VAL A 112 11.14 18.13 2.60
N ILE A 113 12.00 19.12 2.92
CA ILE A 113 11.69 20.10 3.97
C ILE A 113 10.56 21.03 3.54
N ALA A 114 10.48 21.44 2.27
CA ALA A 114 9.39 22.27 1.78
C ALA A 114 8.03 21.59 1.96
N LYS A 115 7.94 20.30 1.63
CA LYS A 115 6.72 19.51 1.87
C LYS A 115 6.36 19.48 3.35
N ALA A 116 7.31 19.19 4.23
CA ALA A 116 7.06 19.14 5.66
C ALA A 116 6.67 20.51 6.26
N LYS A 117 7.21 21.62 5.71
CA LYS A 117 6.80 22.98 6.06
C LYS A 117 5.37 23.28 5.62
N PHE A 118 5.01 22.87 4.40
CA PHE A 118 3.64 23.01 3.91
C PHE A 118 2.63 22.26 4.78
N GLU A 119 2.94 21.01 5.18
CA GLU A 119 2.13 20.22 6.11
C GLU A 119 2.02 20.87 7.50
N ALA A 120 3.06 21.59 7.93
CA ALA A 120 3.06 22.38 9.16
C ALA A 120 2.44 23.78 9.00
N ASN A 121 1.75 24.06 7.88
CA ASN A 121 1.18 25.37 7.53
C ASN A 121 2.20 26.52 7.35
N ASP A 122 3.49 26.24 7.29
CA ASP A 122 4.54 27.20 6.88
C ASP A 122 4.62 27.26 5.35
N VAL A 123 3.58 27.82 4.74
CA VAL A 123 3.46 27.92 3.27
C VAL A 123 4.54 28.85 2.69
N ALA A 124 4.88 29.93 3.39
CA ALA A 124 5.89 30.88 2.94
C ALA A 124 7.28 30.23 2.91
N GLY A 125 7.68 29.53 3.97
CA GLY A 125 8.94 28.81 4.04
C GLY A 125 9.01 27.66 3.02
N ALA A 126 7.90 26.96 2.79
CA ALA A 126 7.82 25.94 1.74
C ALA A 126 8.06 26.53 0.34
N LYS A 127 7.38 27.64 0.00
CA LYS A 127 7.54 28.31 -1.29
C LYS A 127 8.96 28.84 -1.51
N GLN A 128 9.61 29.36 -0.48
CA GLN A 128 11.00 29.82 -0.57
C GLN A 128 11.95 28.68 -0.93
N LEU A 129 11.79 27.51 -0.29
CA LEU A 129 12.61 26.34 -0.58
C LEU A 129 12.33 25.77 -1.99
N ILE A 130 11.07 25.71 -2.40
CA ILE A 130 10.68 25.30 -3.75
C ILE A 130 11.30 26.26 -4.80
N ALA A 131 11.22 27.57 -4.58
CA ALA A 131 11.84 28.55 -5.48
C ALA A 131 13.35 28.40 -5.57
N LYS A 132 14.02 28.18 -4.43
CA LYS A 132 15.47 27.91 -4.40
C LYS A 132 15.81 26.62 -5.16
N ALA A 133 15.08 25.53 -4.91
CA ALA A 133 15.29 24.27 -5.62
C ALA A 133 15.07 24.43 -7.14
N ALA A 134 14.06 25.19 -7.55
CA ALA A 134 13.81 25.50 -8.96
C ALA A 134 14.93 26.32 -9.60
N SER A 135 15.47 27.33 -8.90
CA SER A 135 16.62 28.10 -9.38
C SER A 135 17.90 27.27 -9.54
N LEU A 136 17.98 26.15 -8.83
CA LEU A 136 19.07 25.17 -8.92
C LEU A 136 18.76 24.04 -9.92
N GLY A 137 17.68 24.16 -10.71
CA GLY A 137 17.34 23.24 -11.79
C GLY A 137 16.55 22.01 -11.38
N ASN A 138 15.98 21.95 -10.17
CA ASN A 138 15.15 20.83 -9.77
C ASN A 138 13.83 20.83 -10.56
N VAL A 139 13.64 19.78 -11.38
CA VAL A 139 12.47 19.67 -12.28
C VAL A 139 11.16 19.60 -11.52
N MET A 140 11.11 18.91 -10.38
CA MET A 140 9.90 18.85 -9.56
C MET A 140 9.55 20.24 -9.02
N ALA A 141 10.53 20.98 -8.52
CA ALA A 141 10.35 22.33 -8.02
C ALA A 141 9.90 23.32 -9.11
N ILE A 142 10.46 23.22 -10.33
CA ILE A 142 10.04 24.01 -11.48
C ILE A 142 8.58 23.72 -11.83
N ASN A 143 8.19 22.44 -11.85
CA ASN A 143 6.81 22.04 -12.11
C ASN A 143 5.85 22.52 -11.02
N ASP A 144 6.25 22.47 -9.75
CA ASP A 144 5.44 22.98 -8.65
C ASP A 144 5.29 24.51 -8.74
N MET A 145 6.36 25.24 -9.07
CA MET A 145 6.30 26.69 -9.29
C MET A 145 5.36 27.09 -10.44
N THR A 146 5.31 26.31 -11.53
CA THR A 146 4.41 26.61 -12.65
C THR A 146 2.95 26.38 -12.30
N ARG A 147 2.66 25.43 -11.40
CA ARG A 147 1.31 25.16 -10.87
C ARG A 147 0.85 26.16 -9.80
N LEU A 148 1.80 26.88 -9.18
CA LEU A 148 1.55 27.85 -8.11
C LEU A 148 1.36 29.31 -8.62
N LYS A 149 1.45 29.54 -9.93
CA LYS A 149 1.10 30.81 -10.58
C LYS A 149 -0.41 30.91 -10.78
#